data_AF-A0A1G2LEV2-F1
#
_entry.id   AF-A0A1G2LEV2-F1
#
_cell.length_a   1.000
_cell.length_b   1.000
_cell.length_c   1.000
_cell.angle_alpha   90.00
_cell.angle_beta   90.00
_cell.angle_gamma   90.00
#
_symmetry.space_group_name_H-M   'P 1'
#
loop_
_entity.id
_entity.type
_entity.pdbx_description
1 polymer ?
#
loop_
_entity_poly.entity_id
_entity_poly.type
_entity_poly.pdbx_seq_one_letter_code
_entity_poly.pdbx_strand_id
1 'polypeptide(L)'
;MTYEESEHQKTKEEILESFRSEIALKKQAEMAKKAESKGKHYDPHFDDIDPQHLEWNEYEAHRDLELMDPDTFRKLREERLAAFSDKLDEEEDKKHKSVKMFWAYLANMMDMYAYNQMQLEGALGTDNENDS
;
A
#
# COMPACT_ATOMS: atom_id res chain seq x y z
N MET A 1 35.56 27.17 4.93
CA MET A 1 34.94 26.00 4.30
C MET A 1 33.45 26.10 4.56
N THR A 2 32.70 26.61 3.58
CA THR A 2 31.24 26.56 3.60
C THR A 2 30.86 25.14 3.19
N TYR A 3 30.25 24.40 4.12
CA TYR A 3 29.62 23.13 3.82
C TYR A 3 28.35 23.46 3.04
N GLU A 4 28.43 23.44 1.71
CA GLU A 4 27.23 23.36 0.88
C GLU A 4 26.71 21.93 1.00
N GLU A 5 25.84 21.69 1.99
CA GLU A 5 24.90 20.58 1.94
C GLU A 5 23.99 20.83 0.74
N SER A 6 24.40 20.29 -0.40
CA SER A 6 23.53 20.18 -1.56
C SER A 6 22.52 19.08 -1.23
N GLU A 7 21.38 19.46 -0.67
CA GLU A 7 20.18 18.62 -0.62
C GLU A 7 19.92 18.12 -2.05
N HIS A 8 20.34 16.89 -2.34
CA HIS A 8 20.03 16.25 -3.61
C HIS A 8 18.53 15.98 -3.62
N GLN A 9 17.78 16.86 -4.30
CA GLN A 9 16.38 16.63 -4.59
C GLN A 9 16.30 15.43 -5.53
N LYS A 10 15.82 14.28 -5.00
CA LYS A 10 15.63 13.07 -5.79
C LYS A 10 14.68 13.33 -6.95
N THR A 11 15.03 12.79 -8.11
CA THR A 11 14.16 12.76 -9.29
C THR A 11 12.96 11.84 -9.06
N LYS A 12 11.90 12.03 -9.86
CA LYS A 12 10.69 11.20 -9.82
C LYS A 12 11.01 9.71 -10.00
N GLU A 13 11.95 9.37 -10.89
CA GLU A 13 12.34 7.98 -11.13
C GLU A 13 13.10 7.38 -9.95
N GLU A 14 14.04 8.11 -9.33
CA GLU A 14 14.76 7.63 -8.14
C GLU A 14 13.80 7.36 -6.96
N ILE A 15 12.76 8.19 -6.80
CA ILE A 15 11.71 7.96 -5.80
C ILE A 15 10.94 6.68 -6.12
N LEU A 16 10.56 6.51 -7.40
CA LEU A 16 9.80 5.35 -7.85
C LEU A 16 10.62 4.05 -7.73
N GLU A 17 11.89 4.06 -8.09
CA GLU A 17 12.82 2.94 -7.91
C GLU A 17 12.99 2.58 -6.44
N SER A 18 13.11 3.58 -5.56
CA SER A 18 13.18 3.38 -4.11
C SER A 18 11.90 2.70 -3.60
N PHE A 19 10.74 3.17 -4.04
CA PHE A 19 9.44 2.59 -3.69
C PHE A 19 9.30 1.13 -4.17
N ARG A 20 9.63 0.86 -5.45
CA ARG A 20 9.58 -0.51 -5.99
C ARG A 20 10.52 -1.44 -5.22
N SER A 21 11.69 -0.95 -4.81
CA SER A 21 12.64 -1.71 -3.98
C SER A 21 12.08 -1.99 -2.59
N GLU A 22 11.42 -1.02 -1.95
CA GLU A 22 10.75 -1.22 -0.67
C GLU A 22 9.67 -2.31 -0.76
N ILE A 23 8.81 -2.26 -1.79
CA ILE A 23 7.78 -3.27 -1.99
C ILE A 23 8.38 -4.64 -2.30
N ALA A 24 9.50 -4.70 -3.03
CA ALA A 24 10.23 -5.95 -3.27
C ALA A 24 10.74 -6.59 -1.97
N LEU A 25 11.28 -5.77 -1.05
CA LEU A 25 11.74 -6.23 0.27
C LEU A 25 10.57 -6.73 1.13
N LYS A 26 9.44 -6.01 1.15
CA LYS A 26 8.21 -6.45 1.84
C LYS A 26 7.70 -7.77 1.27
N LYS A 27 7.62 -7.89 -0.06
CA LYS A 27 7.24 -9.14 -0.74
C LYS A 27 8.16 -10.28 -0.33
N GLN A 28 9.48 -10.07 -0.35
CA GLN A 28 10.44 -11.12 0.04
C GLN A 28 10.21 -11.58 1.49
N ALA A 29 9.98 -10.66 2.42
CA ALA A 29 9.69 -10.98 3.81
C ALA A 29 8.38 -11.79 3.95
N GLU A 30 7.32 -11.41 3.24
CA GLU A 30 6.04 -12.15 3.24
C GLU A 30 6.17 -13.54 2.63
N MET A 31 6.93 -13.68 1.54
CA MET A 31 7.20 -15.00 0.93
C MET A 31 8.03 -15.89 1.85
N ALA A 32 8.95 -15.32 2.64
CA ALA A 32 9.68 -16.06 3.67
C ALA A 32 8.72 -16.55 4.78
N LYS A 33 7.81 -15.70 5.27
CA LYS A 33 6.77 -16.09 6.23
C LYS A 33 5.89 -17.22 5.69
N LYS A 34 5.53 -17.18 4.39
CA LYS A 34 4.76 -18.25 3.74
C LYS A 34 5.49 -19.59 3.83
N ALA A 35 6.79 -19.60 3.55
CA ALA A 35 7.63 -20.79 3.64
C ALA A 35 7.77 -21.32 5.08
N GLU A 36 8.03 -20.44 6.06
CA GLU A 36 8.29 -20.82 7.45
C GLU A 36 7.01 -21.21 8.22
N SER A 37 5.92 -20.48 8.02
CA SER A 37 4.66 -20.66 8.77
C SER A 37 3.67 -21.61 8.11
N LYS A 38 4.06 -22.28 7.01
CA LYS A 38 3.13 -22.99 6.10
C LYS A 38 1.95 -22.09 5.66
N GLY A 39 2.22 -20.80 5.52
CA GLY A 39 1.22 -19.81 5.12
C GLY A 39 0.19 -19.43 6.19
N LYS A 40 0.50 -19.51 7.49
CA LYS A 40 -0.45 -19.06 8.52
C LYS A 40 -0.46 -17.55 8.76
N HIS A 41 0.65 -16.87 8.46
CA HIS A 41 0.84 -15.46 8.78
C HIS A 41 1.33 -14.63 7.59
N TYR A 42 1.17 -15.15 6.38
CA TYR A 42 1.53 -14.45 5.15
C TYR A 42 0.33 -13.70 4.60
N ASP A 43 0.56 -12.54 3.99
CA ASP A 43 -0.43 -11.90 3.15
C ASP A 43 -0.39 -12.51 1.73
N PRO A 44 -1.47 -13.16 1.26
CA PRO A 44 -1.52 -13.80 -0.06
C PRO A 44 -1.47 -12.83 -1.23
N HIS A 45 -1.75 -11.54 -1.04
CA HIS A 45 -1.71 -10.58 -2.13
C HIS A 45 -0.29 -10.42 -2.71
N PHE A 46 0.74 -10.66 -1.90
CA PHE A 46 2.13 -10.60 -2.35
C PHE A 46 2.53 -11.70 -3.33
N ASP A 47 1.77 -12.78 -3.47
CA ASP A 47 2.08 -13.83 -4.46
C ASP A 47 2.18 -13.24 -5.87
N ASP A 48 1.28 -12.33 -6.20
CA ASP A 48 1.05 -11.83 -7.57
C ASP A 48 1.57 -10.41 -7.82
N ILE A 49 2.05 -9.70 -6.79
CA ILE A 49 2.62 -8.35 -6.95
C ILE A 49 4.01 -8.45 -7.59
N ASP A 50 4.17 -7.98 -8.81
CA ASP A 50 5.47 -7.61 -9.37
C ASP A 50 5.71 -6.10 -9.12
N PRO A 51 6.69 -5.73 -8.27
CA PRO A 51 6.99 -4.33 -7.98
C PRO A 51 7.34 -3.50 -9.21
N GLN A 52 7.88 -4.10 -10.28
CA GLN A 52 8.25 -3.35 -11.50
C GLN A 52 7.02 -2.79 -12.24
N HIS A 53 5.85 -3.36 -12.01
CA HIS A 53 4.60 -2.90 -12.58
C HIS A 53 3.94 -1.74 -11.82
N LEU A 54 4.46 -1.37 -10.64
CA LEU A 54 3.92 -0.28 -9.85
C LEU A 54 4.40 1.07 -10.40
N GLU A 55 3.49 2.03 -10.49
CA GLU A 55 3.74 3.36 -11.05
C GLU A 55 3.54 4.45 -9.99
N TRP A 56 3.67 5.69 -10.41
CA TRP A 56 3.57 6.85 -9.51
C TRP A 56 2.25 6.92 -8.74
N ASN A 57 1.14 6.50 -9.36
CA ASN A 57 -0.16 6.49 -8.72
C ASN A 57 -0.20 5.53 -7.52
N GLU A 58 0.39 4.34 -7.66
CA GLU A 58 0.51 3.37 -6.58
C GLU A 58 1.42 3.88 -5.47
N TYR A 59 2.49 4.60 -5.81
CA TYR A 59 3.35 5.27 -4.84
C TYR A 59 2.60 6.35 -4.06
N GLU A 60 1.86 7.24 -4.73
CA GLU A 60 1.09 8.31 -4.06
C GLU A 60 0.04 7.73 -3.11
N ALA A 61 -0.69 6.71 -3.56
CA ALA A 61 -1.66 6.02 -2.73
C ALA A 61 -1.03 5.34 -1.51
N HIS A 62 0.13 4.71 -1.67
CA HIS A 62 0.86 4.10 -0.54
C HIS A 62 1.41 5.15 0.43
N ARG A 63 1.96 6.26 -0.08
CA ARG A 63 2.53 7.35 0.72
C ARG A 63 1.47 8.02 1.59
N ASP A 64 0.31 8.31 1.00
CA ASP A 64 -0.75 9.09 1.66
C ASP A 64 -1.77 8.21 2.39
N LEU A 65 -1.58 6.89 2.40
CA LEU A 65 -2.56 5.93 2.88
C LEU A 65 -3.06 6.23 4.31
N GLU A 66 -2.15 6.56 5.23
CA GLU A 66 -2.49 6.84 6.64
C GLU A 66 -3.22 8.17 6.83
N LEU A 67 -3.09 9.10 5.88
CA LEU A 67 -3.71 10.42 5.91
C LEU A 67 -5.04 10.47 5.13
N MET A 68 -5.31 9.43 4.35
CA MET A 68 -6.48 9.34 3.48
C MET A 68 -7.66 8.76 4.24
N ASP A 69 -8.84 9.38 4.12
CA ASP A 69 -10.05 8.80 4.67
C ASP A 69 -10.51 7.58 3.83
N PRO A 70 -11.24 6.61 4.43
CA PRO A 70 -11.62 5.37 3.74
C PRO A 70 -12.49 5.57 2.49
N ASP A 71 -13.34 6.61 2.46
CA ASP A 71 -14.22 6.85 1.30
C ASP A 71 -13.44 7.44 0.13
N THR A 72 -12.47 8.32 0.40
CA THR A 72 -11.52 8.83 -0.61
C THR A 72 -10.68 7.70 -1.18
N PHE A 73 -10.15 6.81 -0.34
CA PHE A 73 -9.40 5.64 -0.81
C PHE A 73 -10.25 4.72 -1.69
N ARG A 74 -11.51 4.45 -1.30
CA ARG A 74 -12.42 3.62 -2.08
C ARG A 74 -12.63 4.18 -3.49
N LYS A 75 -12.89 5.49 -3.60
CA LYS A 75 -13.07 6.17 -4.90
C LYS A 75 -11.80 6.10 -5.75
N LEU A 76 -10.64 6.43 -5.17
CA LEU A 76 -9.37 6.38 -5.88
C LEU A 76 -9.06 4.98 -6.43
N ARG A 77 -9.33 3.95 -5.62
CA ARG A 77 -9.18 2.54 -6.02
C ARG A 77 -10.14 2.19 -7.16
N GLU A 78 -11.41 2.57 -7.06
CA GLU A 78 -12.41 2.32 -8.12
C GLU A 78 -11.99 2.97 -9.45
N GLU A 79 -11.58 4.24 -9.41
CA GLU A 79 -11.09 4.96 -10.59
C GLU A 79 -9.86 4.29 -11.21
N ARG A 80 -8.89 3.90 -10.38
CA ARG A 80 -7.68 3.24 -10.87
C ARG A 80 -7.97 1.88 -11.50
N LEU A 81 -8.84 1.08 -10.88
CA LEU A 81 -9.17 -0.25 -11.38
C LEU A 81 -10.12 -0.22 -12.59
N ALA A 82 -10.92 0.84 -12.75
CA ALA A 82 -11.76 1.04 -13.92
C ALA A 82 -10.95 1.24 -15.23
N ALA A 83 -9.68 1.65 -15.12
CA ALA A 83 -8.78 1.79 -16.27
C ALA A 83 -8.33 0.45 -16.86
N PHE A 84 -8.55 -0.68 -16.15
CA PHE A 84 -8.15 -2.00 -16.63
C PHE A 84 -9.26 -2.63 -17.48
N SER A 85 -8.99 -2.80 -18.78
CA SER A 85 -9.85 -3.48 -19.76
C SER A 85 -9.92 -5.00 -19.51
N ASP A 86 -11.03 -5.63 -19.90
CA ASP A 86 -11.23 -7.10 -19.87
C ASP A 86 -10.58 -7.83 -21.07
N LYS A 87 -10.12 -7.10 -22.09
CA LYS A 87 -9.43 -7.66 -23.26
C LYS A 87 -8.00 -7.14 -23.28
N LEU A 88 -7.06 -7.98 -22.86
CA LEU A 88 -5.64 -7.67 -22.72
C LEU A 88 -4.82 -8.76 -23.39
N ASP A 89 -3.62 -8.39 -23.83
CA ASP A 89 -2.59 -9.39 -24.09
C ASP A 89 -2.01 -9.93 -22.77
N GLU A 90 -1.16 -10.96 -22.86
CA GLU A 90 -0.63 -11.67 -21.70
C GLU A 90 0.28 -10.78 -20.81
N GLU A 91 0.92 -9.76 -21.38
CA GLU A 91 1.82 -8.86 -20.64
C GLU A 91 1.02 -7.80 -19.88
N GLU A 92 0.03 -7.20 -20.54
CA GLU A 92 -0.91 -6.28 -19.90
C GLU A 92 -1.72 -6.98 -18.80
N ASP A 93 -2.11 -8.25 -18.98
CA ASP A 93 -2.81 -9.02 -17.95
C ASP A 93 -1.94 -9.21 -16.69
N LYS A 94 -0.65 -9.53 -16.85
CA LYS A 94 0.30 -9.65 -15.72
C LYS A 94 0.48 -8.32 -14.99
N LYS A 95 0.61 -7.21 -15.74
CA LYS A 95 0.68 -5.86 -15.17
C LYS A 95 -0.59 -5.55 -14.37
N HIS A 96 -1.76 -5.75 -14.97
CA HIS A 96 -3.04 -5.45 -14.33
C HIS A 96 -3.27 -6.32 -13.11
N LYS A 97 -2.88 -7.60 -13.15
CA LYS A 97 -2.93 -8.50 -12.00
C LYS A 97 -2.05 -7.99 -10.86
N SER A 98 -0.80 -7.63 -11.14
CA SER A 98 0.12 -7.06 -10.14
C SER A 98 -0.47 -5.81 -9.48
N VAL A 99 -0.97 -4.86 -10.27
CA VAL A 99 -1.54 -3.62 -9.73
C VAL A 99 -2.83 -3.89 -8.94
N LYS A 100 -3.74 -4.73 -9.45
CA LYS A 100 -4.96 -5.14 -8.72
C LYS A 100 -4.63 -5.72 -7.34
N MET A 101 -3.61 -6.56 -7.26
CA MET A 101 -3.19 -7.20 -6.01
C MET A 101 -2.51 -6.20 -5.06
N PHE A 102 -1.75 -5.25 -5.59
CA PHE A 102 -1.21 -4.16 -4.80
C PHE A 102 -2.32 -3.28 -4.18
N TRP A 103 -3.35 -2.93 -4.95
CA TRP A 103 -4.50 -2.18 -4.43
C TRP A 103 -5.35 -2.97 -3.43
N ALA A 104 -5.38 -4.30 -3.52
CA ALA A 104 -5.99 -5.16 -2.51
C ALA A 104 -5.17 -5.16 -1.20
N TYR A 105 -3.84 -5.21 -1.31
CA TYR A 105 -2.94 -5.05 -0.17
C TYR A 105 -3.14 -3.68 0.54
N LEU A 106 -3.22 -2.57 -0.22
CA LEU A 106 -3.51 -1.25 0.37
C LEU A 106 -4.88 -1.20 1.05
N ALA A 107 -5.89 -1.87 0.50
CA ALA A 107 -7.22 -1.93 1.10
C ALA A 107 -7.20 -2.65 2.46
N ASN A 108 -6.49 -3.78 2.57
CA ASN A 108 -6.30 -4.46 3.84
C ASN A 108 -5.63 -3.55 4.89
N MET A 109 -4.61 -2.78 4.49
CA MET A 109 -3.97 -1.82 5.38
C MET A 109 -4.92 -0.72 5.82
N MET A 110 -5.70 -0.15 4.90
CA MET A 110 -6.72 0.87 5.19
C MET A 110 -7.75 0.35 6.21
N ASP A 111 -8.22 -0.88 6.06
CA ASP A 111 -9.15 -1.49 7.00
C ASP A 111 -8.53 -1.64 8.40
N MET A 112 -7.25 -2.00 8.49
CA MET A 112 -6.53 -2.05 9.77
C MET A 112 -6.37 -0.67 10.42
N TYR A 113 -6.06 0.37 9.64
CA TYR A 113 -5.96 1.74 10.15
C TYR A 113 -7.32 2.24 10.66
N ALA A 114 -8.39 2.05 9.88
CA ALA A 114 -9.74 2.43 10.28
C ALA A 114 -10.18 1.70 11.56
N TYR A 115 -9.89 0.40 11.67
CA TYR A 115 -10.16 -0.37 12.88
C TYR A 115 -9.42 0.18 14.11
N ASN A 116 -8.12 0.48 13.97
CA ASN A 116 -7.33 1.03 15.07
C ASN A 116 -7.83 2.41 15.52
N GLN A 117 -8.25 3.27 14.59
CA GLN A 117 -8.86 4.56 14.91
C GLN A 117 -10.16 4.39 15.71
N MET A 118 -11.05 3.49 15.29
CA MET A 118 -12.29 3.20 16.03
C MET A 118 -12.04 2.68 17.44
N GLN A 119 -11.01 1.83 17.64
CA GLN A 119 -10.65 1.35 18.98
C GLN A 119 -10.13 2.49 19.87
N LEU A 120 -9.33 3.40 19.31
CA LEU A 120 -8.83 4.58 20.04
C LEU A 120 -9.96 5.54 20.42
N GLU A 121 -10.88 5.83 19.50
CA GLU A 121 -12.06 6.66 19.77
C GLU A 121 -13.00 6.02 20.80
N GLY A 122 -13.20 4.71 20.73
CA GLY A 122 -13.97 3.96 21.72
C GLY A 122 -13.35 3.97 23.11
N ALA A 123 -12.02 3.89 23.20
CA ALA A 123 -11.29 3.98 24.47
C ALA A 123 -11.30 5.40 25.06
N LEU A 124 -11.24 6.43 24.22
CA LEU A 124 -11.31 7.84 24.65
C LEU A 124 -12.73 8.29 25.02
N GLY A 125 -13.76 7.67 24.42
CA GLY A 125 -15.17 7.94 24.72
C GLY A 125 -15.65 7.36 26.06
N THR A 126 -14.93 6.40 26.64
CA THR A 126 -15.31 5.73 27.90
C THR A 126 -14.83 6.41 29.17
N ASP A 127 -13.93 7.40 29.08
CA ASP A 127 -13.35 8.07 30.27
C ASP A 127 -14.16 9.29 30.75
N ASN A 128 -15.31 9.62 30.14
CA ASN A 128 -16.07 10.85 30.44
C ASN A 128 -17.50 10.65 30.98
N GLU A 129 -17.91 9.42 31.35
CA GLU A 129 -19.24 9.15 31.92
C GLU A 129 -19.22 8.68 33.39
N ASN A 130 -18.19 9.03 34.18
CA ASN A 130 -18.16 8.64 35.59
C ASN A 130 -17.57 9.73 36.50
N ASP A 131 -18.22 10.89 36.53
CA ASP A 131 -18.21 11.76 37.71
C ASP A 131 -19.56 12.49 37.79
N SER A 132 -20.51 11.90 38.51
CA SER A 132 -21.78 12.49 38.95
C SER A 132 -22.12 12.04 40.36
#